data_AF-A0A699RZX6-F1
#
_entry.id   AF-A0A699RZX6-F1
#
_cell.length_a   1.000
_cell.length_b   1.000
_cell.length_c   1.000
_cell.angle_alpha   90.00
_cell.angle_beta   90.00
_cell.angle_gamma   90.00
#
_symmetry.space_group_name_H-M   'P 1'
#
loop_
_entity.id
_entity.type
_entity.pdbx_description
1 polymer ?
#
loop_
_entity_poly.entity_id
_entity_poly.type
_entity_poly.pdbx_seq_one_letter_code
_entity_poly.pdbx_strand_id
1 'polypeptide(L)'
;RNEITNFQQRFDESFSEAWDRFKDLLRACPHHGFSELHQLDTFYNALNSKDQDSLNSVVGGAARIWMKKEPPRSIFTWDDLVSNFINQFFPSSKTTNLRNEITNFQQRFDESFSEAWDRFKDLLRACPHHGFSELHQLDTFYNALNSKDQDS
;
A
#
# COMPACT_ATOMS: atom_id res chain seq x y z
N ARG A 1 21.27 -11.53 7.11
CA ARG A 1 22.15 -10.69 6.24
C ARG A 1 21.95 -11.00 4.76
N ASN A 2 22.22 -12.23 4.29
CA ASN A 2 22.03 -12.61 2.88
C ASN A 2 20.58 -12.47 2.38
N GLU A 3 19.60 -12.72 3.25
CA GLU A 3 18.18 -12.54 2.91
C GLU A 3 17.78 -11.08 2.67
N ILE A 4 18.48 -10.13 3.30
CA ILE A 4 18.25 -8.69 3.08
C ILE A 4 18.80 -8.30 1.71
N THR A 5 20.04 -8.70 1.38
CA THR A 5 20.70 -8.36 0.11
C THR A 5 20.09 -9.08 -1.10
N ASN A 6 19.46 -10.23 -0.88
CA ASN A 6 18.77 -11.00 -1.91
C ASN A 6 17.26 -10.71 -1.95
N PHE A 7 16.81 -9.68 -1.23
CA PHE A 7 15.42 -9.28 -1.26
C PHE A 7 15.01 -8.95 -2.71
N GLN A 8 13.81 -9.39 -3.09
CA GLN A 8 13.17 -9.11 -4.36
C GLN A 8 11.68 -8.98 -4.09
N GLN A 9 11.05 -7.96 -4.68
CA GLN A 9 9.60 -7.83 -4.71
C GLN A 9 9.00 -8.98 -5.53
N ARG A 10 7.95 -9.60 -5.02
CA ARG A 10 7.24 -10.66 -5.75
C ARG A 10 6.31 -10.05 -6.80
N PHE A 11 6.00 -10.81 -7.85
CA PHE A 11 5.20 -10.33 -8.98
C PHE A 11 3.77 -9.91 -8.58
N ASP A 12 3.19 -10.59 -7.59
CA ASP A 12 1.86 -10.36 -7.02
C ASP A 12 1.88 -9.46 -5.77
N GLU A 13 3.06 -9.06 -5.31
CA GLU A 13 3.24 -8.31 -4.08
C GLU A 13 3.27 -6.81 -4.35
N SER A 14 2.41 -6.09 -3.65
CA SER A 14 2.35 -4.64 -3.76
C SER A 14 3.54 -3.97 -3.06
N PHE A 15 3.84 -2.72 -3.42
CA PHE A 15 4.94 -1.96 -2.80
C PHE A 15 4.90 -1.97 -1.27
N SER A 16 3.71 -1.80 -0.67
CA SER A 16 3.54 -1.78 0.78
C SER A 16 3.86 -3.13 1.41
N GLU A 17 3.41 -4.22 0.80
CA GLU A 17 3.66 -5.58 1.30
C GLU A 17 5.14 -5.95 1.20
N ALA A 18 5.78 -5.57 0.08
CA ALA A 18 7.22 -5.72 -0.09
C ALA A 18 8.00 -4.91 0.97
N TRP A 19 7.56 -3.69 1.26
CA TRP A 19 8.18 -2.85 2.27
C TRP A 19 8.03 -3.41 3.68
N ASP A 20 6.85 -3.92 4.03
CA ASP A 20 6.59 -4.57 5.32
C ASP A 20 7.46 -5.81 5.49
N ARG A 21 7.54 -6.66 4.46
CA ARG A 21 8.40 -7.85 4.48
C ARG A 21 9.89 -7.50 4.59
N PHE A 22 10.34 -6.46 3.90
CA PHE A 22 11.72 -6.00 4.01
C PHE A 22 12.05 -5.51 5.43
N LYS A 23 11.14 -4.75 6.06
CA LYS A 23 11.29 -4.31 7.47
C LYS A 23 11.36 -5.50 8.43
N ASP A 24 10.56 -6.54 8.20
CA ASP A 24 10.60 -7.74 9.03
C ASP A 24 11.94 -8.49 8.91
N LEU A 25 12.54 -8.53 7.73
CA LEU A 25 13.89 -9.08 7.53
C LEU A 25 14.97 -8.27 8.26
N LEU A 26 14.84 -6.93 8.29
CA LEU A 26 15.75 -6.06 9.06
C LEU A 26 15.61 -6.31 10.57
N ARG A 27 14.36 -6.40 11.08
CA ARG A 27 14.06 -6.68 12.49
C ARG A 27 14.52 -8.06 12.93
N ALA A 28 14.42 -9.06 12.06
CA ALA A 28 14.93 -10.40 12.32
C ALA A 28 16.47 -10.46 12.36
N CYS A 29 17.17 -9.43 11.89
CA CYS A 29 18.63 -9.38 11.83
C CYS A 29 19.19 -8.06 12.42
N PRO A 30 18.98 -7.75 13.72
CA PRO A 30 19.30 -6.45 14.31
C PRO A 30 20.80 -6.08 14.28
N HIS A 31 21.68 -7.06 14.06
CA HIS A 31 23.13 -6.86 13.91
C HIS A 31 23.61 -6.95 12.44
N HIS A 32 22.74 -6.65 11.47
CA HIS A 32 23.04 -6.74 10.04
C HIS A 32 24.19 -5.84 9.56
N GLY A 33 24.53 -4.78 10.30
CA GLY A 33 25.66 -3.89 10.02
C GLY A 33 25.51 -2.99 8.79
N PHE A 34 24.42 -3.10 8.05
CA PHE A 34 24.07 -2.21 6.94
C PHE A 34 23.67 -0.82 7.39
N SER A 35 24.24 0.21 6.75
CA SER A 35 23.78 1.60 6.90
C SER A 35 22.38 1.76 6.32
N GLU A 36 21.64 2.77 6.78
CA GLU A 36 20.29 3.09 6.28
C GLU A 36 20.28 3.32 4.76
N LEU A 37 21.31 3.99 4.23
CA LEU A 37 21.48 4.17 2.78
C LEU A 37 21.63 2.86 2.02
N HIS A 38 22.35 1.89 2.59
CA HIS A 38 22.52 0.58 1.96
C HIS A 38 21.21 -0.23 2.02
N GLN A 39 20.44 -0.14 3.10
CA GLN A 39 19.13 -0.77 3.21
C GLN A 39 18.15 -0.20 2.18
N LEU A 40 18.17 1.12 1.98
CA LEU A 40 17.39 1.82 0.97
C LEU A 40 17.75 1.41 -0.45
N ASP A 41 19.03 1.41 -0.78
CA ASP A 41 19.54 1.00 -2.09
C ASP A 41 19.15 -0.46 -2.38
N THR A 42 19.28 -1.33 -1.38
CA THR A 42 18.86 -2.74 -1.48
C THR A 42 17.37 -2.87 -1.74
N PHE A 43 16.51 -2.14 -1.02
CA PHE A 43 15.07 -2.19 -1.22
C PHE A 43 14.66 -1.63 -2.59
N TYR A 44 15.17 -0.45 -2.96
CA TYR A 44 14.86 0.18 -4.25
C TYR A 44 15.27 -0.70 -5.43
N ASN A 45 16.49 -1.26 -5.41
CA ASN A 45 16.99 -2.14 -6.47
C ASN A 45 16.25 -3.48 -6.54
N ALA A 46 15.54 -3.85 -5.48
CA ALA A 46 14.74 -5.06 -5.39
C ALA A 46 13.27 -4.87 -5.83
N LEU A 47 12.82 -3.64 -6.04
CA LEU A 47 11.50 -3.34 -6.56
C LEU A 47 11.38 -3.74 -8.03
N ASN A 48 10.14 -4.03 -8.45
CA ASN A 48 9.83 -4.22 -9.86
C ASN A 48 9.95 -2.89 -10.63
N SER A 49 10.11 -2.98 -11.95
CA SER A 49 10.30 -1.80 -12.81
C SER A 49 9.14 -0.80 -12.74
N LYS A 50 7.90 -1.27 -12.56
CA LYS A 50 6.73 -0.39 -12.46
C LYS A 50 6.76 0.47 -11.19
N ASP A 51 7.15 -0.10 -10.06
CA ASP A 51 7.25 0.61 -8.79
C ASP A 51 8.52 1.49 -8.75
N GLN A 52 9.62 1.06 -9.36
CA GLN A 52 10.79 1.91 -9.59
C GLN A 52 10.44 3.10 -10.49
N ASP A 53 9.74 2.90 -11.61
CA ASP A 53 9.33 3.97 -12.53
C ASP A 53 8.34 4.92 -11.86
N SER A 54 7.42 4.39 -11.04
CA SER A 54 6.51 5.20 -10.24
C SER A 54 7.28 6.05 -9.22
N LEU A 55 8.26 5.48 -8.52
CA LEU A 55 9.14 6.21 -7.63
C LEU A 55 9.97 7.26 -8.37
N ASN A 56 10.59 6.92 -9.50
CA ASN A 56 11.42 7.81 -10.29
C ASN A 56 10.61 8.98 -10.88
N SER A 57 9.38 8.70 -11.33
CA SER A 57 8.42 9.70 -11.81
C SER A 57 8.04 10.68 -10.69
N VAL A 58 7.80 10.17 -9.48
CA VAL A 58 7.46 10.99 -8.30
C VAL A 58 8.67 11.79 -7.77
N VAL A 59 9.86 11.17 -7.76
CA VAL A 59 11.11 11.74 -7.26
C VAL A 59 11.73 12.76 -8.24
N GLY A 60 11.47 12.61 -9.54
CA GLY A 60 12.06 13.41 -10.63
C GLY A 60 11.78 14.92 -10.60
N GLY A 61 10.85 15.41 -9.76
CA GLY A 61 10.61 16.85 -9.60
C GLY A 61 10.08 17.29 -8.24
N ALA A 62 9.21 16.48 -7.61
CA ALA A 62 8.53 16.87 -6.36
C ALA A 62 9.39 16.63 -5.11
N ALA A 63 10.11 15.51 -5.03
CA ALA A 63 10.92 15.16 -3.86
C ALA A 63 12.04 16.17 -3.58
N ARG A 64 12.65 16.73 -4.63
CA ARG A 64 13.72 17.75 -4.51
C ARG A 64 13.22 19.11 -4.03
N ILE A 65 11.95 19.43 -4.29
CA ILE A 65 11.28 20.65 -3.79
C ILE A 65 10.79 20.41 -2.35
N TRP A 66 10.27 19.22 -2.07
CA TRP A 66 9.80 18.82 -0.74
C TRP A 66 10.93 18.76 0.29
N MET A 67 12.07 18.11 -0.02
CA MET A 67 13.26 18.11 0.85
C MET A 67 13.81 19.52 1.14
N LYS A 68 13.52 20.50 0.28
CA LYS A 68 13.94 21.90 0.45
C LYS A 68 12.91 22.77 1.21
N LYS A 69 11.66 22.31 1.33
CA LYS A 69 10.55 23.04 1.97
C LYS A 69 10.24 22.55 3.38
N GLU A 70 10.73 21.38 3.77
CA GLU A 70 10.58 20.90 5.15
C GLU A 70 11.32 21.79 6.15
N PRO A 71 10.70 22.18 7.28
CA PRO A 71 11.37 22.93 8.33
C PRO A 71 12.59 22.16 8.84
N PRO A 72 13.70 22.84 9.20
CA PRO A 72 14.78 22.19 9.93
C PRO A 72 14.20 21.62 11.23
N ARG A 73 14.37 20.30 11.44
CA ARG A 73 13.90 19.52 12.62
C ARG A 73 12.46 19.00 12.58
N SER A 74 11.86 18.70 11.42
CA SER A 74 10.56 18.00 11.35
C SER A 74 10.67 16.48 11.16
N ILE A 75 11.85 15.99 10.77
CA ILE A 75 12.14 14.57 10.55
C ILE A 75 13.25 14.21 11.54
N PHE A 76 12.91 13.54 12.65
CA PHE A 76 13.88 13.15 13.67
C PHE A 76 14.26 11.68 13.56
N THR A 77 13.46 10.88 12.86
CA THR A 77 13.65 9.43 12.72
C THR A 77 13.26 8.92 11.32
N TRP A 78 13.71 7.71 11.01
CA TRP A 78 13.37 6.98 9.78
C TRP A 78 11.86 6.81 9.58
N ASP A 79 11.13 6.54 10.67
CA ASP A 79 9.68 6.42 10.68
C ASP A 79 8.99 7.74 10.33
N ASP A 80 9.58 8.90 10.67
CA ASP A 80 9.04 10.22 10.30
C ASP A 80 9.17 10.48 8.80
N LEU A 81 10.30 10.11 8.19
CA LEU A 81 10.54 10.31 6.76
C LEU A 81 9.64 9.42 5.91
N VAL A 82 9.55 8.14 6.27
CA VAL A 82 8.69 7.16 5.58
C VAL A 82 7.21 7.49 5.83
N SER A 83 6.82 7.88 7.05
CA SER A 83 5.44 8.32 7.34
C SER A 83 5.09 9.60 6.58
N ASN A 84 5.98 10.59 6.50
CA ASN A 84 5.71 11.79 5.71
C ASN A 84 5.61 11.48 4.22
N PHE A 85 6.49 10.63 3.69
CA PHE A 85 6.44 10.22 2.28
C PHE A 85 5.14 9.47 1.96
N ILE A 86 4.79 8.47 2.78
CA ILE A 86 3.54 7.73 2.63
C ILE A 86 2.35 8.67 2.81
N ASN A 87 2.30 9.54 3.82
CA ASN A 87 1.18 10.47 4.00
C ASN A 87 1.06 11.52 2.90
N GLN A 88 2.18 11.95 2.31
CA GLN A 88 2.20 12.95 1.24
C GLN A 88 1.74 12.37 -0.10
N PHE A 89 2.15 11.14 -0.42
CA PHE A 89 1.89 10.53 -1.74
C PHE A 89 0.79 9.46 -1.72
N PHE A 90 0.52 8.88 -0.55
CA PHE A 90 -0.49 7.85 -0.28
C PHE A 90 -1.21 8.13 1.06
N PRO A 91 -1.95 9.25 1.19
CA PRO A 91 -2.48 9.71 2.47
C PRO A 91 -3.24 8.59 3.19
N SER A 92 -2.81 8.28 4.41
CA SER A 92 -3.47 7.29 5.28
C SER A 92 -4.98 7.54 5.38
N SER A 93 -5.42 8.80 5.39
CA SER A 93 -6.84 9.16 5.34
C SER A 93 -7.58 8.64 4.10
N LYS A 94 -6.97 8.67 2.91
CA LYS A 94 -7.60 8.16 1.68
C LYS A 94 -7.63 6.64 1.65
N THR A 95 -6.52 6.00 2.02
CA THR A 95 -6.43 4.53 2.10
C THR A 95 -7.37 3.98 3.17
N THR A 96 -7.43 4.61 4.35
CA THR A 96 -8.36 4.24 5.43
C THR A 96 -9.82 4.48 5.02
N ASN A 97 -10.14 5.59 4.36
CA ASN A 97 -11.50 5.84 3.87
C ASN A 97 -11.93 4.80 2.85
N LEU A 98 -11.09 4.48 1.86
CA LEU A 98 -11.40 3.45 0.87
C LEU A 98 -11.52 2.06 1.50
N ARG A 99 -10.64 1.70 2.44
CA ARG A 99 -10.77 0.45 3.21
C ARG A 99 -12.07 0.40 4.01
N ASN A 100 -12.47 1.51 4.63
CA ASN A 100 -13.74 1.61 5.33
C ASN A 100 -14.93 1.50 4.37
N GLU A 101 -14.85 2.09 3.18
CA GLU A 101 -15.90 1.95 2.15
C GLU A 101 -16.02 0.52 1.62
N ILE A 102 -14.89 -0.20 1.50
CA ILE A 102 -14.88 -1.63 1.15
C ILE A 102 -15.52 -2.46 2.27
N THR A 103 -15.07 -2.30 3.52
CA THR A 103 -15.56 -3.11 4.65
C THR A 103 -17.02 -2.82 5.02
N ASN A 104 -17.47 -1.58 4.84
CA ASN A 104 -18.85 -1.18 5.10
C ASN A 104 -19.69 -1.13 3.82
N PHE A 105 -19.25 -1.82 2.76
CA PHE A 105 -20.00 -1.85 1.51
C PHE A 105 -21.41 -2.39 1.76
N GLN A 106 -22.39 -1.79 1.09
CA GLN A 106 -23.78 -2.21 1.08
C GLN A 106 -24.33 -2.01 -0.33
N GLN A 107 -25.07 -2.99 -0.82
CA GLN A 107 -25.87 -2.84 -2.02
C GLN A 107 -26.96 -1.80 -1.77
N ARG A 108 -27.18 -0.88 -2.71
CA ARG A 108 -28.28 0.08 -2.58
C ARG A 108 -29.62 -0.58 -2.92
N PHE A 109 -30.71 -0.05 -2.40
CA PHE A 109 -32.06 -0.62 -2.61
C PHE A 109 -32.45 -0.72 -4.10
N ASP A 110 -32.07 0.29 -4.89
CA ASP A 110 -32.35 0.45 -6.31
C ASP A 110 -31.24 -0.08 -7.24
N GLU A 111 -30.14 -0.56 -6.67
CA GLU A 111 -28.98 -1.05 -7.42
C GLU A 111 -29.12 -2.54 -7.71
N SER A 112 -28.86 -2.95 -8.95
CA SER A 112 -28.80 -4.36 -9.33
C SER A 112 -27.53 -5.03 -8.80
N PHE A 113 -27.54 -6.36 -8.70
CA PHE A 113 -26.36 -7.14 -8.33
C PHE A 113 -25.12 -6.78 -9.17
N SER A 114 -25.30 -6.65 -10.50
CA SER A 114 -24.19 -6.35 -11.41
C SER A 114 -23.61 -4.96 -11.15
N GLU A 115 -24.45 -3.95 -10.95
CA GLU A 115 -24.00 -2.58 -10.66
C GLU A 115 -23.27 -2.52 -9.31
N ALA A 116 -23.79 -3.22 -8.29
CA ALA A 116 -23.14 -3.32 -6.99
C ALA A 116 -21.77 -4.02 -7.10
N TRP A 117 -21.67 -5.11 -7.87
CA TRP A 117 -20.42 -5.82 -8.09
C TRP A 117 -19.38 -4.97 -8.83
N ASP A 118 -19.80 -4.20 -9.85
CA ASP A 118 -18.92 -3.28 -10.56
C ASP A 118 -18.40 -2.17 -9.63
N ARG A 119 -19.29 -1.58 -8.81
CA ARG A 119 -18.90 -0.56 -7.81
C ARG A 119 -17.94 -1.10 -6.76
N PHE A 120 -18.16 -2.33 -6.29
CA PHE A 120 -17.26 -2.98 -5.34
C PHE A 120 -15.86 -3.23 -5.95
N LYS A 121 -15.79 -3.72 -7.19
CA LYS A 121 -14.51 -3.89 -7.92
C LYS A 121 -13.79 -2.56 -8.13
N ASP A 122 -14.51 -1.48 -8.40
CA ASP A 122 -13.91 -0.15 -8.56
C ASP A 122 -13.32 0.38 -7.25
N LEU A 123 -13.94 0.11 -6.10
CA LEU A 123 -13.36 0.41 -4.79
C LEU A 123 -12.06 -0.37 -4.53
N LEU A 124 -12.03 -1.67 -4.88
CA LEU A 124 -10.82 -2.49 -4.77
C LEU A 124 -9.69 -1.96 -5.67
N ARG A 125 -10.01 -1.56 -6.91
CA ARG A 125 -9.05 -0.97 -7.86
C ARG A 125 -8.54 0.41 -7.41
N ALA A 126 -9.38 1.20 -6.74
CA ALA A 126 -9.01 2.49 -6.18
C ALA A 126 -8.07 2.36 -4.97
N CYS A 127 -8.08 1.20 -4.30
CA CYS A 127 -7.24 0.92 -3.14
C CYS A 127 -6.42 -0.37 -3.34
N PRO A 128 -5.49 -0.45 -4.31
CA PRO A 128 -4.77 -1.69 -4.64
C PRO A 128 -3.93 -2.25 -3.48
N HIS A 129 -3.64 -1.43 -2.46
CA HIS A 129 -2.94 -1.82 -1.23
C HIS A 129 -3.92 -2.11 -0.06
N HIS A 130 -5.16 -2.51 -0.33
CA HIS A 130 -6.19 -2.71 0.70
C HIS A 130 -5.89 -3.89 1.65
N GLY A 131 -5.07 -4.87 1.23
CA GLY A 131 -4.62 -5.98 2.07
C GLY A 131 -5.72 -6.98 2.46
N PHE A 132 -6.76 -7.11 1.62
CA PHE A 132 -7.88 -8.03 1.83
C PHE A 132 -7.68 -9.27 0.96
N SER A 133 -7.77 -10.47 1.55
CA SER A 133 -7.73 -11.72 0.78
C SER A 133 -8.96 -11.86 -0.12
N GLU A 134 -8.86 -12.64 -1.20
CA GLU A 134 -10.00 -12.90 -2.08
C GLU A 134 -11.22 -13.45 -1.31
N LEU A 135 -10.97 -14.34 -0.34
CA LEU A 135 -12.03 -14.87 0.53
C LEU A 135 -12.72 -13.76 1.34
N HIS A 136 -11.95 -12.82 1.89
CA HIS A 136 -12.52 -11.69 2.64
C HIS A 136 -13.29 -10.73 1.72
N GLN A 137 -12.83 -10.52 0.50
CA GLN A 137 -13.53 -9.71 -0.51
C GLN A 137 -14.89 -10.32 -0.86
N LEU A 138 -14.92 -11.64 -1.12
CA LEU A 138 -16.16 -12.37 -1.43
C LEU A 138 -17.14 -12.37 -0.25
N ASP A 139 -16.66 -12.65 0.96
CA ASP A 139 -17.48 -12.64 2.17
C ASP A 139 -18.07 -11.23 2.43
N THR A 140 -17.26 -10.19 2.30
CA THR A 140 -17.71 -8.80 2.46
C THR A 140 -18.79 -8.46 1.44
N PHE A 141 -18.58 -8.81 0.17
CA PHE A 141 -19.57 -8.53 -0.87
C PHE A 141 -20.86 -9.31 -0.67
N TYR A 142 -20.78 -10.62 -0.39
CA TYR A 142 -21.95 -11.46 -0.19
C TYR A 142 -22.81 -10.98 0.99
N ASN A 143 -22.19 -10.65 2.12
CA ASN A 143 -22.88 -10.15 3.31
C ASN A 143 -23.47 -8.74 3.12
N ALA A 144 -23.02 -8.01 2.09
CA ALA A 144 -23.49 -6.67 1.75
C ALA A 144 -24.68 -6.63 0.79
N LEU A 145 -25.07 -7.78 0.23
CA LEU A 145 -26.19 -7.89 -0.69
C LEU A 145 -27.54 -7.74 0.03
N ASN A 146 -28.53 -7.23 -0.70
CA ASN A 146 -29.91 -7.21 -0.23
C ASN A 146 -30.47 -8.64 -0.18
N SER A 147 -31.45 -8.89 0.71
CA SER A 147 -32.05 -10.22 0.89
C SER A 147 -32.55 -10.86 -0.42
N LYS A 148 -33.10 -10.06 -1.35
CA LYS A 148 -33.54 -10.52 -2.68
C LYS A 148 -32.43 -11.19 -3.50
N ASP A 149 -31.20 -10.72 -3.36
CA ASP A 149 -30.03 -11.15 -4.14
C ASP A 149 -29.16 -12.15 -3.36
N GLN A 150 -29.34 -12.26 -2.03
CA GLN A 150 -28.68 -13.29 -1.19
C GLN A 150 -29.39 -14.65 -1.30
N ASP A 151 -30.71 -14.64 -1.48
CA ASP A 151 -31.55 -15.85 -1.49
C ASP A 151 -31.90 -16.36 -2.91
N SER A 152 -31.34 -15.73 -3.96
CA SER A 152 -31.54 -16.10 -5.39
C SER A 152 -30.48 -17.07 -5.90
#